data_AF-A0A0Q4RRA9-F1
#
_entry.id   AF-A0A0Q4RRA9-F1
#
_cell.length_a   1.000
_cell.length_b   1.000
_cell.length_c   1.000
_cell.angle_alpha   90.00
_cell.angle_beta   90.00
_cell.angle_gamma   90.00
#
_symmetry.space_group_name_H-M   'P 1'
#
loop_
_entity.id
_entity.type
_entity.pdbx_description
1 polymer ?
#
loop_
_entity_poly.entity_id
_entity_poly.type
_entity_poly.pdbx_seq_one_letter_code
_entity_poly.pdbx_strand_id
1 'polypeptide(L)'
;MKEQVIALWPAKLNACRELGHMLLRVQNASHKLAAVLVQLDHFYRIIGARGLDYGSEVIQQIEERLVAAGADRAAIWQMSDSTFLVAVVLDANQADGYSLLERFKRMVQQPVGSGSDRYHLTASIGVSLFPQDGTTSEQLICHAETALYSGVLKGEGQISYYSRAETEQINRHFELEAAIRTALYKGQFHLNYQPIYQVKTGKLRGFEVLLRWNHPELGNIQPAEFIPFAEKNGMILPIGAWVIKQACRMLASLPDQAALVMSVNISPTELADCAYADMVLNTLEETGIPPHRLQLEIKEGYNYAKCERSIKALTRLHASGVLIALDDFGSMHSSLANLQLLPIHALKLDRSFVREIDKEGAEHHIVEAMIGLLHKLGISVIAEGVEYVKQYELLRDWGCDYMQGYLLGQPAQPDMLDLSMIRKPERTGA
;
A
#
# COMPACT_ATOMS: atom_id res chain seq x y z
N MET A 1 -25.28 9.00 -17.52
CA MET A 1 -24.00 9.35 -16.87
C MET A 1 -23.36 10.66 -17.34
N LYS A 2 -23.39 11.05 -18.63
CA LYS A 2 -22.85 12.36 -19.07
C LYS A 2 -23.70 13.58 -18.68
N GLU A 3 -25.02 13.43 -18.51
CA GLU A 3 -25.92 14.54 -18.15
C GLU A 3 -25.86 14.95 -16.67
N GLN A 4 -25.50 14.03 -15.75
CA GLN A 4 -25.44 14.33 -14.31
C GLN A 4 -24.13 15.00 -13.87
N VAL A 5 -23.03 14.82 -14.61
CA VAL A 5 -21.77 15.55 -14.37
C VAL A 5 -21.95 17.06 -14.65
N ILE A 6 -22.92 17.42 -15.49
CA ILE A 6 -23.22 18.83 -15.85
C ILE A 6 -24.09 19.52 -14.78
N ALA A 7 -24.86 18.77 -13.97
CA ALA A 7 -25.76 19.33 -12.97
C ALA A 7 -25.07 19.76 -11.65
N LEU A 8 -23.85 19.28 -11.37
CA LEU A 8 -23.12 19.55 -10.11
C LEU A 8 -22.14 20.72 -10.21
N TRP A 9 -21.75 21.13 -11.43
CA TRP A 9 -20.89 22.30 -11.65
C TRP A 9 -21.47 23.62 -11.10
N PRO A 10 -22.79 23.89 -11.22
CA PRO A 10 -23.40 25.10 -10.66
C PRO A 10 -23.30 25.19 -9.13
N ALA A 11 -23.38 24.06 -8.41
CA ALA A 11 -23.30 24.03 -6.95
C ALA A 11 -21.88 24.39 -6.46
N LYS A 12 -20.85 23.79 -7.07
CA LYS A 12 -19.44 24.14 -6.83
C LYS A 12 -19.15 25.62 -7.13
N LEU A 13 -19.65 26.13 -8.25
CA LEU A 13 -19.50 27.55 -8.61
C LEU A 13 -20.19 28.48 -7.60
N ASN A 14 -21.39 28.12 -7.14
CA ASN A 14 -22.12 28.90 -6.14
C ASN A 14 -21.36 28.96 -4.82
N ALA A 15 -20.92 27.81 -4.29
CA ALA A 15 -20.15 27.72 -3.07
C ALA A 15 -18.83 28.51 -3.16
N CYS A 16 -18.15 28.47 -4.32
CA CYS A 16 -16.94 29.26 -4.57
C CYS A 16 -17.22 30.77 -4.50
N ARG A 17 -18.29 31.24 -5.14
CA ARG A 17 -18.70 32.65 -5.11
C ARG A 17 -19.07 33.12 -3.70
N GLU A 18 -19.86 32.34 -2.96
CA GLU A 18 -20.27 32.68 -1.60
C GLU A 18 -19.07 32.72 -0.64
N LEU A 19 -18.13 31.76 -0.77
CA LEU A 19 -16.87 31.80 -0.05
C LEU A 19 -16.08 33.07 -0.38
N GLY A 20 -16.00 33.46 -1.65
CA GLY A 20 -15.36 34.70 -2.09
C GLY A 20 -15.94 35.94 -1.41
N HIS A 21 -17.27 36.03 -1.30
CA HIS A 21 -17.93 37.11 -0.56
C HIS A 21 -17.59 37.12 0.94
N MET A 22 -17.47 35.95 1.56
CA MET A 22 -17.05 35.84 2.97
C MET A 22 -15.59 36.23 3.17
N LEU A 23 -14.69 35.84 2.26
CA LEU A 23 -13.27 36.20 2.33
C LEU A 23 -13.05 37.70 2.33
N LEU A 24 -13.80 38.45 1.50
CA LEU A 24 -13.76 39.92 1.50
C LEU A 24 -14.12 40.51 2.87
N ARG A 25 -15.11 39.94 3.57
CA ARG A 25 -15.52 40.40 4.92
C ARG A 25 -14.46 40.07 5.97
N VAL A 26 -13.92 38.85 5.92
CA VAL A 26 -12.89 38.35 6.85
C VAL A 26 -11.58 39.11 6.69
N GLN A 27 -11.17 39.38 5.46
CA GLN A 27 -9.96 40.14 5.14
C GLN A 27 -10.02 41.56 5.72
N ASN A 28 -11.16 42.24 5.58
CA ASN A 28 -11.35 43.58 6.14
C ASN A 28 -11.32 43.61 7.68
N ALA A 29 -11.69 42.51 8.33
CA ALA A 29 -11.67 42.36 9.79
C ALA A 29 -10.33 41.82 10.34
N SER A 30 -9.35 41.50 9.49
CA SER A 30 -8.09 40.82 9.87
C SER A 30 -8.31 39.48 10.60
N HIS A 31 -9.42 38.80 10.30
CA HIS A 31 -9.73 37.48 10.86
C HIS A 31 -9.12 36.37 9.99
N LYS A 32 -9.05 35.15 10.54
CA LYS A 32 -8.68 33.94 9.79
C LYS A 32 -9.96 33.17 9.42
N LEU A 33 -9.89 32.36 8.37
CA LEU A 33 -11.00 31.49 7.97
C LEU A 33 -10.46 30.12 7.56
N ALA A 34 -11.14 29.06 7.96
CA ALA A 34 -10.89 27.71 7.47
C ALA A 34 -11.93 27.36 6.40
N ALA A 35 -11.47 26.96 5.22
CA ALA A 35 -12.30 26.30 4.21
C ALA A 35 -12.16 24.79 4.40
N VAL A 36 -13.29 24.14 4.66
CA VAL A 36 -13.35 22.75 5.12
C VAL A 36 -14.22 21.98 4.16
N LEU A 37 -13.70 20.91 3.56
CA LEU A 37 -14.49 19.97 2.78
C LEU A 37 -14.81 18.75 3.62
N VAL A 38 -16.09 18.46 3.78
CA VAL A 38 -16.60 17.27 4.46
C VAL A 38 -17.13 16.31 3.40
N GLN A 39 -16.45 15.19 3.20
CA GLN A 39 -16.82 14.14 2.25
C GLN A 39 -17.40 12.95 3.00
N LEU A 40 -18.58 12.48 2.59
CA LEU A 40 -19.15 11.24 3.10
C LEU A 40 -18.44 10.04 2.48
N ASP A 41 -17.85 9.20 3.31
CA ASP A 41 -17.13 8.01 2.87
C ASP A 41 -18.11 6.92 2.44
N HIS A 42 -17.79 6.23 1.34
CA HIS A 42 -18.59 5.13 0.80
C HIS A 42 -20.10 5.41 0.60
N PHE A 43 -20.51 6.68 0.47
CA PHE A 43 -21.92 7.04 0.36
C PHE A 43 -22.64 6.38 -0.83
N TYR A 44 -21.90 6.12 -1.91
CA TYR A 44 -22.38 5.36 -3.07
C TYR A 44 -22.94 3.96 -2.71
N ARG A 45 -22.50 3.35 -1.59
CA ARG A 45 -23.03 2.06 -1.13
C ARG A 45 -24.46 2.17 -0.63
N ILE A 46 -24.81 3.30 0.01
CA ILE A 46 -26.19 3.57 0.43
C ILE A 46 -27.07 3.75 -0.80
N ILE A 47 -26.63 4.57 -1.76
CA ILE A 47 -27.35 4.77 -3.02
C ILE A 47 -27.53 3.43 -3.76
N GLY A 48 -26.46 2.64 -3.86
CA GLY A 48 -26.50 1.34 -4.54
C GLY A 48 -27.42 0.33 -3.85
N ALA A 49 -27.56 0.40 -2.53
CA ALA A 49 -28.40 -0.52 -1.76
C ALA A 49 -29.87 -0.09 -1.65
N ARG A 50 -30.15 1.22 -1.61
CA ARG A 50 -31.47 1.77 -1.24
C ARG A 50 -32.05 2.77 -2.25
N GLY A 51 -31.34 3.06 -3.33
CA GLY A 51 -31.76 3.98 -4.37
C GLY A 51 -31.47 5.44 -4.06
N LEU A 52 -31.74 6.29 -5.05
CA LEU A 52 -31.42 7.72 -5.03
C LEU A 52 -32.29 8.51 -4.06
N ASP A 53 -33.55 8.13 -3.89
CA ASP A 53 -34.50 8.84 -3.01
C ASP A 53 -34.04 8.76 -1.54
N TYR A 54 -33.68 7.54 -1.09
CA TYR A 54 -33.13 7.33 0.24
C TYR A 54 -31.77 8.02 0.43
N GLY A 55 -30.93 8.02 -0.61
CA GLY A 55 -29.69 8.80 -0.60
C GLY A 55 -29.96 10.28 -0.36
N SER A 56 -30.96 10.85 -1.04
CA SER A 56 -31.33 12.27 -0.90
C SER A 56 -31.80 12.59 0.51
N GLU A 57 -32.61 11.73 1.13
CA GLU A 57 -33.04 11.87 2.54
C GLU A 57 -31.84 11.85 3.51
N VAL A 58 -30.86 10.98 3.26
CA VAL A 58 -29.64 10.92 4.08
C VAL A 58 -28.83 12.20 3.94
N ILE A 59 -28.66 12.73 2.72
CA ILE A 59 -27.95 13.99 2.50
C ILE A 59 -28.63 15.15 3.23
N GLN A 60 -29.96 15.23 3.18
CA GLN A 60 -30.70 16.26 3.91
C GLN A 60 -30.47 16.15 5.43
N GLN A 61 -30.51 14.93 5.99
CA GLN A 61 -30.22 14.73 7.42
C GLN A 61 -28.80 15.15 7.80
N ILE A 62 -27.82 14.87 6.93
CA ILE A 62 -26.43 15.30 7.15
C ILE A 62 -26.31 16.81 7.08
N GLU A 63 -26.94 17.46 6.10
CA GLU A 63 -26.95 18.92 5.97
C GLU A 63 -27.51 19.58 7.23
N GLU A 64 -28.68 19.13 7.70
CA GLU A 64 -29.32 19.63 8.93
C GLU A 64 -28.41 19.47 10.16
N ARG A 65 -27.72 18.33 10.29
CA ARG A 65 -26.78 18.08 11.38
C ARG A 65 -25.55 18.98 11.30
N LEU A 66 -25.00 19.18 10.10
CA LEU A 66 -23.85 20.05 9.90
C LEU A 66 -24.23 21.49 10.19
N VAL A 67 -25.38 21.97 9.74
CA VAL A 67 -25.89 23.33 10.03
C VAL A 67 -26.09 23.52 11.53
N ALA A 68 -26.76 22.58 12.20
CA ALA A 68 -26.96 22.63 13.65
C ALA A 68 -25.62 22.62 14.42
N ALA A 69 -24.65 21.85 13.94
CA ALA A 69 -23.31 21.83 14.50
C ALA A 69 -22.46 23.03 14.11
N GLY A 70 -22.76 23.77 13.05
CA GLY A 70 -22.04 24.99 12.67
C GLY A 70 -22.49 26.20 13.49
N ALA A 71 -23.78 26.23 13.84
CA ALA A 71 -24.44 27.37 14.47
C ALA A 71 -24.16 28.68 13.70
N ASP A 72 -23.88 29.78 14.40
CA ASP A 72 -23.53 31.09 13.82
C ASP A 72 -22.06 31.20 13.39
N ARG A 73 -21.24 30.17 13.64
CA ARG A 73 -19.79 30.19 13.41
C ARG A 73 -19.36 29.62 12.06
N ALA A 74 -20.27 28.98 11.32
CA ALA A 74 -19.95 28.34 10.07
C ALA A 74 -21.02 28.59 8.99
N ALA A 75 -20.57 28.83 7.76
CA ALA A 75 -21.42 28.79 6.57
C ALA A 75 -21.20 27.47 5.84
N ILE A 76 -22.29 26.87 5.35
CA ILE A 76 -22.27 25.51 4.78
C ILE A 76 -22.95 25.53 3.42
N TRP A 77 -22.31 24.90 2.44
CA TRP A 77 -22.84 24.72 1.10
C TRP A 77 -22.61 23.30 0.63
N GLN A 78 -23.64 22.67 0.07
CA GLN A 78 -23.48 21.40 -0.61
C GLN A 78 -22.72 21.62 -1.93
N MET A 79 -21.64 20.86 -2.12
CA MET A 79 -20.74 20.93 -3.28
C MET A 79 -21.05 19.85 -4.31
N SER A 80 -21.43 18.66 -3.84
CA SER A 80 -21.72 17.48 -4.66
C SER A 80 -22.78 16.60 -3.99
N ASP A 81 -23.04 15.42 -4.54
CA ASP A 81 -23.90 14.39 -3.95
C ASP A 81 -23.41 13.86 -2.59
N SER A 82 -22.15 14.11 -2.23
CA SER A 82 -21.52 13.54 -1.05
C SER A 82 -20.49 14.46 -0.38
N THR A 83 -20.34 15.69 -0.87
CA THR A 83 -19.37 16.68 -0.36
C THR A 83 -20.06 17.96 0.07
N PHE A 84 -19.66 18.50 1.22
CA PHE A 84 -20.06 19.82 1.73
C PHE A 84 -18.84 20.72 1.89
N LEU A 85 -18.95 21.99 1.48
CA LEU A 85 -18.01 23.05 1.84
C LEU A 85 -18.51 23.75 3.09
N VAL A 86 -17.66 23.85 4.10
CA VAL A 86 -17.91 24.55 5.35
C VAL A 86 -16.85 25.63 5.51
N ALA A 87 -17.28 26.89 5.61
CA ALA A 87 -16.42 28.02 5.93
C ALA A 87 -16.55 28.37 7.41
N VAL A 88 -15.47 28.25 8.16
CA VAL A 88 -15.41 28.56 9.59
C VAL A 88 -14.57 29.80 9.81
N VAL A 89 -15.14 30.84 10.42
CA VAL A 89 -14.34 31.99 10.86
C VAL A 89 -13.60 31.59 12.14
N LEU A 90 -12.27 31.74 12.12
CA LEU A 90 -11.42 31.41 13.24
C LEU A 90 -11.14 32.68 14.05
N ASP A 91 -11.57 32.67 15.31
CA ASP A 91 -11.20 33.70 16.27
C ASP A 91 -9.71 33.58 16.65
N ALA A 92 -9.16 34.58 17.35
CA ALA A 92 -7.75 34.63 17.74
C ALA A 92 -7.25 33.39 18.52
N ASN A 93 -8.16 32.59 19.09
CA ASN A 93 -7.86 31.37 19.83
C ASN A 93 -8.09 30.13 18.93
N GLN A 94 -7.02 29.62 18.31
CA GLN A 94 -7.07 28.54 17.31
C GLN A 94 -7.67 27.21 17.81
N ALA A 95 -7.78 27.01 19.13
CA ALA A 95 -8.34 25.80 19.74
C ALA A 95 -9.81 25.54 19.37
N ASP A 96 -10.57 26.59 19.07
CA ASP A 96 -12.00 26.49 18.74
C ASP A 96 -12.24 25.84 17.37
N GLY A 97 -11.32 26.03 16.41
CA GLY A 97 -11.43 25.46 15.06
C GLY A 97 -11.30 23.94 15.02
N TYR A 98 -10.30 23.39 15.73
CA TYR A 98 -10.09 21.93 15.80
C TYR A 98 -11.28 21.21 16.46
N SER A 99 -11.84 21.78 17.53
CA SER A 99 -12.99 21.20 18.22
C SER A 99 -14.25 21.18 17.36
N LEU A 100 -14.42 22.17 16.48
CA LEU A 100 -15.53 22.24 15.53
C LEU A 100 -15.44 21.18 14.43
N LEU A 101 -14.24 20.92 13.91
CA LEU A 101 -14.02 19.90 12.89
C LEU A 101 -14.31 18.49 13.42
N GLU A 102 -13.85 18.19 14.64
CA GLU A 102 -14.20 16.95 15.34
C GLU A 102 -15.70 16.85 15.62
N ARG A 103 -16.36 17.98 15.92
CA ARG A 103 -17.82 18.03 16.06
C ARG A 103 -18.52 17.66 14.76
N PHE A 104 -18.13 18.24 13.62
CA PHE A 104 -18.71 17.88 12.31
C PHE A 104 -18.55 16.40 12.00
N LYS A 105 -17.35 15.86 12.21
CA LYS A 105 -17.07 14.44 12.02
C LYS A 105 -17.98 13.55 12.86
N ARG A 106 -18.14 13.85 14.16
CA ARG A 106 -19.02 13.09 15.06
C ARG A 106 -20.49 13.17 14.65
N MET A 107 -20.94 14.32 14.15
CA MET A 107 -22.32 14.48 13.69
C MET A 107 -22.63 13.64 12.45
N VAL A 108 -21.67 13.50 11.53
CA VAL A 108 -21.81 12.60 10.39
C VAL A 108 -21.85 11.13 10.84
N GLN A 109 -21.06 10.76 11.84
CA GLN A 109 -20.99 9.40 12.37
C GLN A 109 -22.24 8.93 13.10
N GLN A 110 -23.16 9.85 13.45
CA GLN A 110 -24.44 9.47 14.01
C GLN A 110 -25.23 8.65 12.98
N PRO A 111 -25.94 7.58 13.39
CA PRO A 111 -26.67 6.74 12.45
C PRO A 111 -27.69 7.55 11.64
N VAL A 112 -27.77 7.30 10.34
CA VAL A 112 -28.73 7.92 9.43
C VAL A 112 -29.83 6.92 9.06
N GLY A 113 -31.04 7.43 8.80
CA GLY A 113 -32.22 6.60 8.49
C GLY A 113 -33.22 6.45 9.64
N SER A 114 -34.36 5.83 9.35
CA SER A 114 -35.48 5.64 10.27
C SER A 114 -35.76 4.15 10.54
N GLY A 115 -36.30 3.84 11.73
CA GLY A 115 -36.68 2.47 12.09
C GLY A 115 -35.49 1.51 12.30
N SER A 116 -35.61 0.29 11.77
CA SER A 116 -34.59 -0.78 11.87
C SER A 116 -33.41 -0.61 10.92
N ASP A 117 -33.53 0.27 9.91
CA ASP A 117 -32.57 0.40 8.83
C ASP A 117 -31.67 1.62 9.07
N ARG A 118 -30.87 1.54 10.12
CA ARG A 118 -29.88 2.56 10.48
C ARG A 118 -28.54 2.26 9.84
N TYR A 119 -27.99 3.23 9.12
CA TYR A 119 -26.67 3.14 8.51
C TYR A 119 -25.67 4.00 9.27
N HIS A 120 -24.44 3.49 9.39
CA HIS A 120 -23.32 4.25 9.91
C HIS A 120 -22.48 4.76 8.74
N LEU A 121 -22.27 6.07 8.70
CA LEU A 121 -21.40 6.74 7.75
C LEU A 121 -20.14 7.23 8.47
N THR A 122 -19.05 7.33 7.73
CA THR A 122 -17.87 8.09 8.16
C THR A 122 -17.68 9.29 7.24
N ALA A 123 -16.86 10.25 7.66
CA ALA A 123 -16.47 11.36 6.83
C ALA A 123 -14.97 11.61 6.87
N SER A 124 -14.41 11.80 5.70
CA SER A 124 -13.07 12.35 5.49
C SER A 124 -13.18 13.88 5.34
N ILE A 125 -12.28 14.61 5.99
CA ILE A 125 -12.31 16.07 6.05
C ILE A 125 -10.98 16.64 5.54
N GLY A 126 -11.03 17.55 4.58
CA GLY A 126 -9.89 18.34 4.12
C GLY A 126 -10.01 19.80 4.55
N VAL A 127 -8.93 20.40 5.03
CA VAL A 127 -8.93 21.77 5.57
C VAL A 127 -7.85 22.62 4.91
N SER A 128 -8.20 23.85 4.53
CA SER A 128 -7.24 24.90 4.16
C SER A 128 -7.55 26.21 4.90
N LEU A 129 -6.52 27.01 5.16
CA LEU A 129 -6.59 28.17 6.04
C LEU A 129 -6.31 29.47 5.26
N PHE A 130 -7.23 30.41 5.31
CA PHE A 130 -7.00 31.79 4.88
C PHE A 130 -6.31 32.59 6.00
N PRO A 131 -5.30 33.42 5.68
CA PRO A 131 -4.67 33.61 4.36
C PRO A 131 -3.46 32.68 4.09
N GLN A 132 -3.13 31.77 5.02
CA GLN A 132 -1.90 30.97 5.01
C GLN A 132 -1.76 30.07 3.78
N ASP A 133 -2.84 29.39 3.44
CA ASP A 133 -2.92 28.40 2.38
C ASP A 133 -3.52 28.98 1.10
N GLY A 134 -3.88 30.26 1.06
CA GLY A 134 -4.46 30.86 -0.14
C GLY A 134 -5.20 32.14 0.16
N THR A 135 -5.33 32.98 -0.86
CA THR A 135 -5.98 34.29 -0.76
C THR A 135 -7.26 34.40 -1.57
N THR A 136 -7.59 33.39 -2.39
CA THR A 136 -8.85 33.33 -3.15
C THR A 136 -9.67 32.10 -2.76
N SER A 137 -10.97 32.15 -3.03
CA SER A 137 -11.90 31.02 -2.80
C SER A 137 -11.47 29.78 -3.57
N GLU A 138 -11.02 29.95 -4.82
CA GLU A 138 -10.59 28.86 -5.69
C GLU A 138 -9.34 28.17 -5.13
N GLN A 139 -8.36 28.96 -4.66
CA GLN A 139 -7.14 28.41 -4.04
C GLN A 139 -7.48 27.61 -2.78
N LEU A 140 -8.29 28.18 -1.88
CA LEU A 140 -8.66 27.51 -0.64
C LEU A 140 -9.44 26.23 -0.88
N ILE A 141 -10.42 26.24 -1.79
CA ILE A 141 -11.18 25.04 -2.14
C ILE A 141 -10.25 23.99 -2.76
N CYS A 142 -9.40 24.36 -3.71
CA CYS A 142 -8.46 23.43 -4.35
C CYS A 142 -7.49 22.81 -3.33
N HIS A 143 -7.00 23.60 -2.39
CA HIS A 143 -6.12 23.13 -1.33
C HIS A 143 -6.84 22.26 -0.29
N ALA A 144 -8.10 22.56 0.04
CA ALA A 144 -8.93 21.68 0.86
C ALA A 144 -9.22 20.35 0.14
N GLU A 145 -9.43 20.36 -1.19
CA GLU A 145 -9.59 19.13 -2.00
C GLU A 145 -8.31 18.29 -1.98
N THR A 146 -7.16 18.95 -2.07
CA THR A 146 -5.83 18.32 -1.98
C THR A 146 -5.66 17.64 -0.62
N ALA A 147 -5.95 18.34 0.48
CA ALA A 147 -5.85 17.80 1.83
C ALA A 147 -6.82 16.62 2.04
N LEU A 148 -8.06 16.75 1.58
CA LEU A 148 -9.07 15.70 1.64
C LEU A 148 -8.59 14.44 0.92
N TYR A 149 -8.12 14.58 -0.32
CA TYR A 149 -7.64 13.47 -1.12
C TYR A 149 -6.40 12.80 -0.50
N SER A 150 -5.44 13.59 0.01
CA SER A 150 -4.29 13.04 0.73
C SER A 150 -4.72 12.27 1.99
N GLY A 151 -5.74 12.76 2.70
CA GLY A 151 -6.31 12.08 3.85
C GLY A 151 -6.88 10.72 3.48
N VAL A 152 -7.75 10.68 2.46
CA VAL A 152 -8.35 9.45 1.95
C VAL A 152 -7.29 8.42 1.54
N LEU A 153 -6.17 8.85 0.93
CA LEU A 153 -5.06 7.95 0.60
C LEU A 153 -4.36 7.35 1.83
N LYS A 154 -4.26 8.10 2.94
CA LYS A 154 -3.67 7.64 4.21
C LYS A 154 -4.65 6.80 5.04
N GLY A 155 -5.94 6.87 4.73
CA GLY A 155 -7.03 6.16 5.38
C GLY A 155 -8.29 7.02 5.45
N GLU A 156 -9.44 6.43 5.15
CA GLU A 156 -10.74 7.12 5.23
C GLU A 156 -11.09 7.51 6.68
N GLY A 157 -12.01 8.48 6.82
CA GLY A 157 -12.46 8.94 8.12
C GLY A 157 -11.45 9.81 8.86
N GLN A 158 -10.52 10.45 8.15
CA GLN A 158 -9.46 11.30 8.74
C GLN A 158 -9.72 12.79 8.52
N ILE A 159 -9.14 13.63 9.38
CA ILE A 159 -9.08 15.09 9.19
C ILE A 159 -7.66 15.41 8.72
N SER A 160 -7.53 16.02 7.55
CA SER A 160 -6.26 16.36 6.93
C SER A 160 -6.18 17.85 6.65
N TYR A 161 -5.07 18.45 7.06
CA TYR A 161 -4.80 19.87 6.86
C TYR A 161 -3.86 20.04 5.70
N TYR A 162 -4.21 20.96 4.82
CA TYR A 162 -3.39 21.29 3.67
C TYR A 162 -1.97 21.63 4.11
N SER A 163 -1.03 21.04 3.39
CA SER A 163 0.33 21.55 3.33
C SER A 163 0.80 21.55 1.88
N ARG A 164 1.76 22.43 1.57
CA ARG A 164 2.40 22.44 0.24
C ARG A 164 3.03 21.08 -0.11
N ALA A 165 3.56 20.37 0.88
CA ALA A 165 4.10 19.03 0.71
C ALA A 165 3.04 18.02 0.23
N GLU A 166 1.79 18.13 0.68
CA GLU A 166 0.69 17.28 0.19
C GLU A 166 0.33 17.57 -1.27
N THR A 167 0.37 18.84 -1.72
CA THR A 167 0.21 19.18 -3.14
C THR A 167 1.29 18.53 -3.99
N GLU A 168 2.55 18.64 -3.56
CA GLU A 168 3.69 18.06 -4.27
C GLU A 168 3.56 16.53 -4.33
N GLN A 169 3.13 15.89 -3.23
CA GLN A 169 2.87 14.45 -3.18
C GLN A 169 1.75 14.01 -4.12
N ILE A 170 0.64 14.75 -4.20
CA ILE A 170 -0.49 14.42 -5.08
C ILE A 170 -0.12 14.59 -6.56
N ASN A 171 0.57 15.68 -6.90
CA ASN A 171 1.06 15.88 -8.26
C ASN A 171 2.02 14.75 -8.67
N ARG A 172 2.93 14.39 -7.75
CA ARG A 172 3.81 13.24 -7.93
C ARG A 172 3.03 11.95 -8.20
N HIS A 173 1.95 11.69 -7.45
CA HIS A 173 1.10 10.53 -7.67
C HIS A 173 0.46 10.51 -9.07
N PHE A 174 -0.07 11.65 -9.55
CA PHE A 174 -0.63 11.73 -10.90
C PHE A 174 0.43 11.52 -11.99
N GLU A 175 1.62 12.09 -11.83
CA GLU A 175 2.73 11.88 -12.74
C GLU A 175 3.14 10.40 -12.82
N LEU A 176 3.20 9.72 -11.67
CA LEU A 176 3.48 8.29 -11.59
C LEU A 176 2.40 7.44 -12.27
N GLU A 177 1.12 7.72 -12.01
CA GLU A 177 0.01 7.00 -12.61
C GLU A 177 -0.03 7.15 -14.14
N ALA A 178 0.31 8.34 -14.66
CA ALA A 178 0.45 8.56 -16.09
C ALA A 178 1.67 7.83 -16.66
N ALA A 179 2.83 7.93 -16.00
CA ALA A 179 4.09 7.38 -16.49
C ALA A 179 4.09 5.84 -16.52
N ILE A 180 3.53 5.17 -15.50
CA ILE A 180 3.59 3.70 -15.35
C ILE A 180 2.97 2.96 -16.54
N ARG A 181 1.95 3.54 -17.18
CA ARG A 181 1.26 2.97 -18.35
C ARG A 181 2.21 2.69 -19.53
N THR A 182 3.27 3.49 -19.67
CA THR A 182 4.26 3.35 -20.75
C THR A 182 5.62 2.85 -20.27
N ALA A 183 5.83 2.76 -18.96
CA ALA A 183 7.12 2.48 -18.35
C ALA A 183 7.73 1.14 -18.80
N LEU A 184 6.89 0.09 -18.87
CA LEU A 184 7.32 -1.23 -19.31
C LEU A 184 7.80 -1.22 -20.77
N TYR A 185 7.02 -0.63 -21.68
CA TYR A 185 7.37 -0.52 -23.10
C TYR A 185 8.60 0.37 -23.35
N LYS A 186 8.81 1.37 -22.49
CA LYS A 186 9.97 2.26 -22.55
C LYS A 186 11.22 1.69 -21.87
N GLY A 187 11.18 0.46 -21.35
CA GLY A 187 12.33 -0.19 -20.72
C GLY A 187 12.80 0.51 -19.44
N GLN A 188 11.89 1.14 -18.70
CA GLN A 188 12.22 1.91 -17.49
C GLN A 188 12.33 1.05 -16.23
N PHE A 189 11.87 -0.20 -16.30
CA PHE A 189 12.00 -1.17 -15.21
C PHE A 189 13.29 -1.97 -15.34
N HIS A 190 13.91 -2.24 -14.19
CA HIS A 190 15.03 -3.17 -14.07
C HIS A 190 14.87 -4.00 -12.79
N LEU A 191 15.65 -5.06 -12.68
CA LEU A 191 15.64 -5.95 -11.52
C LEU A 191 16.97 -5.86 -10.79
N ASN A 192 16.88 -5.68 -9.48
CA ASN A 192 17.98 -5.97 -8.57
C ASN A 192 17.75 -7.33 -7.91
N TYR A 193 18.83 -7.93 -7.45
CA TYR A 193 18.86 -9.25 -6.84
C TYR A 193 19.55 -9.14 -5.50
N GLN A 194 18.88 -9.56 -4.44
CA GLN A 194 19.47 -9.59 -3.10
C GLN A 194 19.77 -11.03 -2.69
N PRO A 195 21.01 -11.35 -2.26
CA PRO A 195 21.37 -12.73 -1.97
C PRO A 195 20.73 -13.23 -0.67
N ILE A 196 20.31 -14.50 -0.70
CA ILE A 196 19.77 -15.24 0.44
C ILE A 196 20.75 -16.38 0.76
N TYR A 197 21.14 -16.51 2.02
CA TYR A 197 22.12 -17.51 2.45
C TYR A 197 21.51 -18.57 3.35
N GLN A 198 21.96 -19.81 3.19
CA GLN A 198 21.67 -20.88 4.14
C GLN A 198 22.52 -20.70 5.39
N VAL A 199 21.88 -20.62 6.54
CA VAL A 199 22.52 -20.31 7.82
C VAL A 199 23.51 -21.39 8.24
N LYS A 200 23.08 -22.66 8.17
CA LYS A 200 23.89 -23.80 8.61
C LYS A 200 25.19 -23.98 7.82
N THR A 201 25.19 -23.64 6.54
CA THR A 201 26.33 -23.93 5.64
C THR A 201 27.07 -22.68 5.17
N GLY A 202 26.49 -21.49 5.37
CA GLY A 202 26.99 -20.23 4.81
C GLY A 202 26.93 -20.16 3.28
N LYS A 203 26.30 -21.13 2.61
CA LYS A 203 26.22 -21.15 1.15
C LYS A 203 25.09 -20.26 0.65
N LEU A 204 25.29 -19.69 -0.52
CA LEU A 204 24.23 -18.98 -1.24
C LEU A 204 23.08 -19.96 -1.56
N ARG A 205 21.88 -19.64 -1.09
CA ARG A 205 20.64 -20.34 -1.43
C ARG A 205 20.11 -19.85 -2.78
N GLY A 206 20.21 -18.55 -3.03
CA GLY A 206 19.46 -17.92 -4.11
C GLY A 206 19.42 -16.41 -3.99
N PHE A 207 18.47 -15.81 -4.70
CA PHE A 207 18.27 -14.37 -4.71
C PHE A 207 16.79 -14.00 -4.59
N GLU A 208 16.51 -12.91 -3.88
CA GLU A 208 15.23 -12.20 -3.99
C GLU A 208 15.29 -11.19 -5.13
N VAL A 209 14.29 -11.23 -5.99
CA VAL A 209 14.10 -10.32 -7.12
C VAL A 209 13.36 -9.08 -6.64
N LEU A 210 14.00 -7.94 -6.82
CA LEU A 210 13.50 -6.66 -6.37
C LEU A 210 13.34 -5.73 -7.57
N LEU A 211 12.08 -5.45 -7.93
CA LEU A 211 11.72 -4.55 -9.01
C LEU A 211 12.21 -3.12 -8.70
N ARG A 212 12.71 -2.43 -9.71
CA ARG A 212 13.16 -1.04 -9.63
C ARG A 212 12.66 -0.26 -10.84
N TRP A 213 12.31 1.00 -10.64
CA TRP A 213 11.83 1.88 -11.70
C TRP A 213 12.65 3.15 -11.77
N ASN A 214 13.39 3.31 -12.87
CA ASN A 214 14.12 4.53 -13.17
C ASN A 214 13.40 5.32 -14.25
N HIS A 215 12.84 6.46 -13.89
CA HIS A 215 12.22 7.37 -14.84
C HIS A 215 13.22 8.48 -15.24
N PRO A 216 13.35 8.83 -16.54
CA PRO A 216 14.30 9.86 -16.99
C PRO A 216 14.14 11.22 -16.31
N GLU A 217 12.89 11.63 -16.04
CA GLU A 217 12.57 12.95 -15.45
C GLU A 217 12.25 12.89 -13.96
N LEU A 218 11.73 11.75 -13.48
CA LEU A 218 11.22 11.62 -12.11
C LEU A 218 12.23 10.91 -11.19
N GLY A 219 13.39 10.52 -11.72
CA GLY A 219 14.44 9.83 -11.01
C GLY A 219 14.12 8.38 -10.67
N ASN A 220 14.73 7.89 -9.60
CA ASN A 220 14.49 6.54 -9.08
C ASN A 220 13.20 6.53 -8.24
N ILE A 221 12.30 5.62 -8.57
CA ILE A 221 10.96 5.52 -7.99
C ILE A 221 10.88 4.24 -7.17
N GLN A 222 10.54 4.35 -5.89
CA GLN A 222 10.50 3.20 -5.01
C GLN A 222 9.30 2.29 -5.31
N PRO A 223 9.42 0.96 -5.18
CA PRO A 223 8.30 0.02 -5.33
C PRO A 223 7.07 0.39 -4.52
N ALA A 224 7.25 0.85 -3.29
CA ALA A 224 6.16 1.30 -2.42
C ALA A 224 5.36 2.49 -3.01
N GLU A 225 5.98 3.32 -3.86
CA GLU A 225 5.32 4.46 -4.49
C GLU A 225 4.48 4.08 -5.71
N PHE A 226 4.80 3.00 -6.43
CA PHE A 226 4.13 2.69 -7.71
C PHE A 226 3.38 1.36 -7.74
N ILE A 227 3.74 0.37 -6.92
CA ILE A 227 3.05 -0.94 -6.90
C ILE A 227 1.56 -0.77 -6.58
N PRO A 228 1.13 0.02 -5.58
CA PRO A 228 -0.30 0.19 -5.29
C PRO A 228 -1.10 0.73 -6.49
N PHE A 229 -0.49 1.61 -7.28
CA PHE A 229 -1.10 2.14 -8.50
C PHE A 229 -1.16 1.08 -9.60
N ALA A 230 -0.08 0.32 -9.79
CA ALA A 230 -0.02 -0.79 -10.73
C ALA A 230 -1.11 -1.82 -10.43
N GLU A 231 -1.37 -2.11 -9.15
CA GLU A 231 -2.41 -3.02 -8.72
C GLU A 231 -3.81 -2.46 -9.03
N LYS A 232 -4.05 -1.19 -8.70
CA LYS A 232 -5.35 -0.54 -8.89
C LYS A 232 -5.73 -0.38 -10.36
N ASN A 233 -4.77 -0.10 -11.24
CA ASN A 233 -5.00 0.13 -12.66
C ASN A 233 -4.74 -1.11 -13.54
N GLY A 234 -4.37 -2.25 -12.94
CA GLY A 234 -4.10 -3.50 -13.63
C GLY A 234 -2.74 -3.59 -14.33
N MET A 235 -1.90 -2.56 -14.28
CA MET A 235 -0.54 -2.59 -14.84
C MET A 235 0.37 -3.57 -14.11
N ILE A 236 0.01 -4.02 -12.90
CA ILE A 236 0.77 -5.03 -12.17
C ILE A 236 0.81 -6.37 -12.92
N LEU A 237 -0.21 -6.70 -13.72
CA LEU A 237 -0.26 -7.96 -14.49
C LEU A 237 0.85 -8.04 -15.55
N PRO A 238 0.97 -7.08 -16.50
CA PRO A 238 2.06 -7.11 -17.48
C PRO A 238 3.43 -6.89 -16.85
N ILE A 239 3.53 -6.09 -15.77
CA ILE A 239 4.78 -5.87 -15.06
C ILE A 239 5.23 -7.18 -14.40
N GLY A 240 4.37 -7.86 -13.66
CA GLY A 240 4.68 -9.10 -12.97
C GLY A 240 5.03 -10.24 -13.91
N ALA A 241 4.31 -10.39 -15.03
CA ALA A 241 4.68 -11.34 -16.08
C ALA A 241 6.09 -11.07 -16.64
N TRP A 242 6.44 -9.80 -16.82
CA TRP A 242 7.80 -9.42 -17.21
C TRP A 242 8.83 -9.74 -16.12
N VAL A 243 8.53 -9.46 -14.85
CA VAL A 243 9.41 -9.78 -13.71
C VAL A 243 9.70 -11.28 -13.65
N ILE A 244 8.68 -12.14 -13.69
CA ILE A 244 8.83 -13.60 -13.66
C ILE A 244 9.69 -14.07 -14.83
N LYS A 245 9.45 -13.55 -16.04
CA LYS A 245 10.23 -13.91 -17.22
C LYS A 245 11.70 -13.54 -17.09
N GLN A 246 12.01 -12.34 -16.60
CA GLN A 246 13.40 -11.90 -16.40
C GLN A 246 14.07 -12.66 -15.24
N ALA A 247 13.34 -12.94 -14.16
CA ALA A 247 13.81 -13.74 -13.04
C ALA A 247 14.21 -15.16 -13.49
N CYS A 248 13.35 -15.85 -14.23
CA CYS A 248 13.64 -17.18 -14.77
C CYS A 248 14.79 -17.17 -15.77
N ARG A 249 14.88 -16.15 -16.64
CA ARG A 249 16.02 -15.99 -17.57
C ARG A 249 17.34 -15.77 -16.85
N MET A 250 17.35 -14.91 -15.82
CA MET A 250 18.53 -14.71 -14.99
C MET A 250 18.94 -16.03 -14.32
N LEU A 251 17.98 -16.74 -13.73
CA LEU A 251 18.25 -18.03 -13.10
C LEU A 251 18.81 -19.09 -14.07
N ALA A 252 18.32 -19.10 -15.31
CA ALA A 252 18.79 -20.02 -16.36
C ALA A 252 20.21 -19.70 -16.84
N SER A 253 20.64 -18.43 -16.72
CA SER A 253 22.00 -18.02 -17.03
C SER A 253 23.03 -18.44 -15.96
N LEU A 254 22.56 -18.80 -14.76
CA LEU A 254 23.41 -19.21 -13.65
C LEU A 254 23.74 -20.71 -13.70
N PRO A 255 24.90 -21.13 -13.15
CA PRO A 255 25.29 -22.54 -13.14
C PRO A 255 24.26 -23.45 -12.44
N ASP A 256 23.81 -24.49 -13.14
CA ASP A 256 22.78 -25.42 -12.65
C ASP A 256 23.21 -26.19 -11.39
N GLN A 257 24.52 -26.46 -11.26
CA GLN A 257 25.11 -27.20 -10.14
C GLN A 257 24.92 -26.54 -8.76
N ALA A 258 24.60 -25.24 -8.74
CA ALA A 258 24.41 -24.50 -7.50
C ALA A 258 22.99 -24.65 -6.92
N ALA A 259 22.05 -25.26 -7.65
CA ALA A 259 20.66 -25.48 -7.22
C ALA A 259 20.01 -24.22 -6.63
N LEU A 260 20.31 -23.05 -7.22
CA LEU A 260 19.87 -21.75 -6.72
C LEU A 260 18.36 -21.59 -6.87
N VAL A 261 17.76 -20.90 -5.90
CA VAL A 261 16.35 -20.51 -5.89
C VAL A 261 16.22 -19.02 -6.24
N MET A 262 15.25 -18.67 -7.08
CA MET A 262 14.89 -17.28 -7.37
C MET A 262 13.56 -16.97 -6.69
N SER A 263 13.57 -16.03 -5.75
CA SER A 263 12.37 -15.56 -5.06
C SER A 263 11.77 -14.35 -5.76
N VAL A 264 10.46 -14.36 -6.01
CA VAL A 264 9.74 -13.26 -6.67
C VAL A 264 8.48 -12.92 -5.87
N ASN A 265 8.35 -11.64 -5.52
CA ASN A 265 7.18 -11.05 -4.89
C ASN A 265 5.96 -11.04 -5.82
N ILE A 266 4.79 -11.37 -5.30
CA ILE A 266 3.53 -11.42 -6.05
C ILE A 266 2.45 -10.55 -5.41
N SER A 267 1.80 -9.73 -6.22
CA SER A 267 0.59 -9.03 -5.84
C SER A 267 -0.63 -9.95 -5.71
N PRO A 268 -1.50 -9.74 -4.70
CA PRO A 268 -2.82 -10.41 -4.67
C PRO A 268 -3.64 -10.23 -5.94
N THR A 269 -3.52 -9.09 -6.63
CA THR A 269 -4.21 -8.82 -7.90
C THR A 269 -3.72 -9.74 -9.02
N GLU A 270 -2.41 -10.01 -9.08
CA GLU A 270 -1.85 -10.98 -10.03
C GLU A 270 -2.36 -12.38 -9.77
N LEU A 271 -2.32 -12.81 -8.51
CA LEU A 271 -2.72 -14.17 -8.14
C LEU A 271 -4.23 -14.42 -8.31
N ALA A 272 -5.06 -13.36 -8.31
CA ALA A 272 -6.49 -13.45 -8.58
C ALA A 272 -6.81 -13.57 -10.09
N ASP A 273 -5.84 -13.31 -10.98
CA ASP A 273 -5.99 -13.49 -12.42
C ASP A 273 -6.03 -14.97 -12.79
N CYS A 274 -6.95 -15.34 -13.68
CA CYS A 274 -7.16 -16.75 -14.03
C CYS A 274 -6.01 -17.35 -14.85
N ALA A 275 -5.25 -16.53 -15.58
CA ALA A 275 -4.15 -16.97 -16.43
C ALA A 275 -2.81 -16.95 -15.69
N TYR A 276 -2.74 -16.45 -14.45
CA TYR A 276 -1.48 -16.29 -13.73
C TYR A 276 -0.71 -17.60 -13.56
N ALA A 277 -1.38 -18.66 -13.10
CA ALA A 277 -0.74 -19.95 -12.91
C ALA A 277 -0.23 -20.53 -14.25
N ASP A 278 -1.01 -20.41 -15.34
CA ASP A 278 -0.59 -20.84 -16.67
C ASP A 278 0.62 -20.03 -17.16
N MET A 279 0.61 -18.72 -16.95
CA MET A 279 1.72 -17.83 -17.33
C MET A 279 3.03 -18.23 -16.63
N VAL A 280 2.99 -18.51 -15.32
CA VAL A 280 4.18 -18.93 -14.57
C VAL A 280 4.69 -20.28 -15.07
N LEU A 281 3.80 -21.27 -15.22
CA LEU A 281 4.19 -22.61 -15.67
C LEU A 281 4.76 -22.59 -17.09
N ASN A 282 4.12 -21.88 -18.01
CA ASN A 282 4.63 -21.71 -19.37
C ASN A 282 6.00 -21.01 -19.37
N THR A 283 6.22 -20.04 -18.49
CA THR A 283 7.52 -19.36 -18.38
C THR A 283 8.61 -20.29 -17.87
N LEU A 284 8.30 -21.17 -16.90
CA LEU A 284 9.23 -22.19 -16.42
C LEU A 284 9.58 -23.19 -17.54
N GLU A 285 8.59 -23.63 -18.31
CA GLU A 285 8.81 -24.50 -19.48
C GLU A 285 9.65 -23.80 -20.56
N GLU A 286 9.33 -22.56 -20.93
CA GLU A 286 10.07 -21.76 -21.92
C GLU A 286 11.55 -21.56 -21.52
N THR A 287 11.82 -21.41 -20.22
CA THR A 287 13.17 -21.16 -19.70
C THR A 287 13.92 -22.43 -19.29
N GLY A 288 13.25 -23.58 -19.29
CA GLY A 288 13.82 -24.86 -18.85
C GLY A 288 14.16 -24.92 -17.36
N ILE A 289 13.58 -24.05 -16.54
CA ILE A 289 13.84 -23.99 -15.11
C ILE A 289 12.96 -25.01 -14.37
N PRO A 290 13.55 -25.90 -13.55
CA PRO A 290 12.78 -26.75 -12.66
C PRO A 290 11.90 -25.93 -11.70
N PRO A 291 10.61 -26.26 -11.52
CA PRO A 291 9.69 -25.46 -10.70
C PRO A 291 10.17 -25.17 -9.28
N HIS A 292 10.86 -26.12 -8.65
CA HIS A 292 11.39 -25.99 -7.27
C HIS A 292 12.52 -24.97 -7.13
N ARG A 293 13.02 -24.40 -8.24
CA ARG A 293 13.99 -23.31 -8.24
C ARG A 293 13.33 -21.94 -8.33
N LEU A 294 12.00 -21.86 -8.45
CA LEU A 294 11.23 -20.63 -8.33
C LEU A 294 10.51 -20.62 -6.98
N GLN A 295 10.71 -19.56 -6.20
CA GLN A 295 9.95 -19.27 -5.00
C GLN A 295 9.07 -18.04 -5.25
N LEU A 296 7.81 -18.15 -4.89
CA LEU A 296 6.82 -17.11 -5.00
C LEU A 296 6.49 -16.58 -3.61
N GLU A 297 6.63 -15.28 -3.43
CA GLU A 297 6.46 -14.61 -2.14
C GLU A 297 5.11 -13.89 -2.12
N ILE A 298 4.25 -14.30 -1.19
CA ILE A 298 2.91 -13.74 -1.02
C ILE A 298 2.85 -12.90 0.25
N LYS A 299 2.20 -11.74 0.18
CA LYS A 299 2.13 -10.83 1.32
C LYS A 299 1.27 -11.35 2.46
N GLU A 300 1.69 -11.07 3.69
CA GLU A 300 0.82 -11.18 4.85
C GLU A 300 -0.43 -10.28 4.74
N GLY A 301 -1.53 -10.69 5.39
CA GLY A 301 -2.71 -9.84 5.60
C GLY A 301 -3.76 -9.92 4.49
N TYR A 302 -3.42 -10.42 3.30
CA TYR A 302 -4.44 -10.74 2.29
C TYR A 302 -5.12 -12.08 2.61
N ASN A 303 -6.45 -12.09 2.60
CA ASN A 303 -7.21 -13.31 2.88
C ASN A 303 -7.33 -14.20 1.64
N TYR A 304 -6.22 -14.87 1.29
CA TYR A 304 -6.17 -15.80 0.15
C TYR A 304 -7.21 -16.92 0.28
N ALA A 305 -7.51 -17.39 1.50
CA ALA A 305 -8.49 -18.44 1.75
C ALA A 305 -9.93 -18.03 1.36
N LYS A 306 -10.26 -16.74 1.42
CA LYS A 306 -11.56 -16.21 0.96
C LYS A 306 -11.60 -15.92 -0.55
N CYS A 307 -10.45 -15.91 -1.21
CA CYS A 307 -10.36 -15.74 -2.66
C CYS A 307 -10.15 -17.11 -3.33
N GLU A 308 -11.24 -17.73 -3.77
CA GLU A 308 -11.22 -19.07 -4.40
C GLU A 308 -10.23 -19.15 -5.58
N ARG A 309 -10.07 -18.06 -6.34
CA ARG A 309 -9.12 -17.99 -7.46
C ARG A 309 -7.68 -18.05 -6.99
N SER A 310 -7.32 -17.24 -5.99
CA SER A 310 -5.95 -17.17 -5.49
C SER A 310 -5.51 -18.49 -4.86
N ILE A 311 -6.37 -19.13 -4.05
CA ILE A 311 -6.03 -20.42 -3.43
C ILE A 311 -5.89 -21.53 -4.48
N LYS A 312 -6.74 -21.55 -5.52
CA LYS A 312 -6.60 -22.49 -6.65
C LYS A 312 -5.28 -22.29 -7.39
N ALA A 313 -4.89 -21.05 -7.67
CA ALA A 313 -3.63 -20.73 -8.32
C ALA A 313 -2.43 -21.19 -7.49
N LEU A 314 -2.40 -20.85 -6.19
CA LEU A 314 -1.33 -21.29 -5.27
C LEU A 314 -1.22 -22.80 -5.17
N THR A 315 -2.36 -23.49 -5.03
CA THR A 315 -2.38 -24.95 -4.91
C THR A 315 -1.85 -25.60 -6.17
N ARG A 316 -2.22 -25.08 -7.34
CA ARG A 316 -1.74 -25.58 -8.63
C ARG A 316 -0.24 -25.37 -8.81
N LEU A 317 0.28 -24.18 -8.49
CA LEU A 317 1.71 -23.86 -8.58
C LEU A 317 2.53 -24.68 -7.58
N HIS A 318 2.02 -24.83 -6.36
CA HIS A 318 2.62 -25.70 -5.36
C HIS A 318 2.67 -27.16 -5.84
N ALA A 319 1.58 -27.67 -6.41
CA ALA A 319 1.51 -29.05 -6.91
C ALA A 319 2.47 -29.32 -8.09
N SER A 320 2.83 -28.30 -8.87
CA SER A 320 3.87 -28.42 -9.90
C SER A 320 5.29 -28.33 -9.34
N GLY A 321 5.44 -28.07 -8.03
CA GLY A 321 6.72 -27.98 -7.33
C GLY A 321 7.27 -26.57 -7.16
N VAL A 322 6.50 -25.51 -7.48
CA VAL A 322 6.91 -24.13 -7.18
C VAL A 322 6.87 -23.91 -5.68
N LEU A 323 7.91 -23.29 -5.13
CA LEU A 323 7.96 -22.97 -3.71
C LEU A 323 7.11 -21.75 -3.43
N ILE A 324 6.38 -21.76 -2.32
CA ILE A 324 5.56 -20.63 -1.86
C ILE A 324 6.07 -20.20 -0.49
N ALA A 325 6.36 -18.92 -0.32
CA ALA A 325 6.74 -18.33 0.94
C ALA A 325 5.78 -17.20 1.34
N LEU A 326 5.48 -17.10 2.63
CA LEU A 326 4.74 -15.96 3.18
C LEU A 326 5.73 -14.85 3.53
N ASP A 327 5.48 -13.65 3.03
CA ASP A 327 6.32 -12.45 3.20
C ASP A 327 5.74 -11.48 4.24
N ASP A 328 6.60 -10.60 4.77
CA ASP A 328 6.27 -9.54 5.74
C ASP A 328 5.58 -10.04 7.03
N PHE A 329 5.88 -11.27 7.49
CA PHE A 329 5.15 -11.85 8.62
C PHE A 329 5.40 -11.09 9.94
N GLY A 330 4.29 -10.75 10.60
CA GLY A 330 4.22 -10.03 11.86
C GLY A 330 4.10 -8.51 11.73
N SER A 331 3.95 -7.99 10.49
CA SER A 331 3.55 -6.61 10.23
C SER A 331 2.05 -6.38 10.50
N MET A 332 1.24 -7.44 10.44
CA MET A 332 -0.21 -7.42 10.58
C MET A 332 -0.73 -8.55 11.49
N HIS A 333 -1.99 -8.45 11.93
CA HIS A 333 -2.61 -9.42 12.86
C HIS A 333 -3.00 -10.72 12.14
N SER A 334 -2.02 -11.55 11.76
CA SER A 334 -2.31 -12.88 11.23
C SER A 334 -2.56 -13.88 12.34
N SER A 335 -3.64 -14.65 12.20
CA SER A 335 -3.85 -15.85 13.01
C SER A 335 -2.97 -16.98 12.46
N LEU A 336 -2.23 -17.66 13.34
CA LEU A 336 -1.54 -18.92 13.02
C LEU A 336 -2.46 -19.95 12.36
N ALA A 337 -3.77 -19.88 12.61
CA ALA A 337 -4.76 -20.74 11.96
C ALA A 337 -4.82 -20.53 10.42
N ASN A 338 -4.53 -19.32 9.94
CA ASN A 338 -4.52 -19.04 8.50
C ASN A 338 -3.31 -19.66 7.80
N LEU A 339 -2.18 -19.83 8.49
CA LEU A 339 -0.97 -20.44 7.93
C LEU A 339 -1.23 -21.88 7.50
N GLN A 340 -2.03 -22.62 8.26
CA GLN A 340 -2.36 -24.03 7.98
C GLN A 340 -3.21 -24.22 6.72
N LEU A 341 -3.87 -23.16 6.23
CA LEU A 341 -4.72 -23.22 5.05
C LEU A 341 -3.95 -22.93 3.75
N LEU A 342 -2.73 -22.41 3.86
CA LEU A 342 -1.92 -22.02 2.71
C LEU A 342 -0.87 -23.10 2.42
N PRO A 343 -0.60 -23.41 1.14
CA PRO A 343 0.42 -24.36 0.76
C PRO A 343 1.82 -23.70 0.82
N ILE A 344 2.24 -23.26 2.00
CA ILE A 344 3.52 -22.55 2.21
C ILE A 344 4.63 -23.51 2.64
N HIS A 345 5.83 -23.24 2.16
CA HIS A 345 7.06 -23.97 2.51
C HIS A 345 7.95 -23.16 3.44
N ALA A 346 7.89 -21.84 3.32
CA ALA A 346 8.72 -20.92 4.09
C ALA A 346 7.93 -19.71 4.55
N LEU A 347 8.47 -19.04 5.56
CA LEU A 347 7.96 -17.79 6.10
C LEU A 347 9.13 -16.84 6.30
N LYS A 348 8.97 -15.61 5.81
CA LYS A 348 9.95 -14.53 5.96
C LYS A 348 9.59 -13.69 7.18
N LEU A 349 10.51 -13.66 8.15
CA LEU A 349 10.39 -12.81 9.34
C LEU A 349 10.84 -11.40 8.95
N ASP A 350 9.89 -10.46 9.02
CA ASP A 350 10.13 -9.06 8.67
C ASP A 350 11.28 -8.45 9.49
N ARG A 351 11.96 -7.48 8.88
CA ARG A 351 13.07 -6.75 9.48
C ARG A 351 12.71 -6.15 10.85
N SER A 352 11.46 -5.75 11.08
CA SER A 352 11.04 -5.19 12.36
C SER A 352 11.26 -6.14 13.54
N PHE A 353 11.12 -7.45 13.34
CA PHE A 353 11.44 -8.47 14.36
C PHE A 353 12.94 -8.62 14.55
N VAL A 354 13.70 -8.66 13.45
CA VAL A 354 15.14 -8.92 13.46
C VAL A 354 15.94 -7.74 14.01
N ARG A 355 15.44 -6.50 13.83
CA ARG A 355 16.17 -5.27 14.16
C ARG A 355 16.66 -5.20 15.61
N GLU A 356 15.90 -5.75 16.55
CA GLU A 356 16.13 -5.56 18.00
C GLU A 356 16.45 -6.87 18.76
N ILE A 357 16.63 -8.00 18.05
CA ILE A 357 16.90 -9.32 18.69
C ILE A 357 18.20 -9.36 19.49
N ASP A 358 19.13 -8.46 19.19
CA ASP A 358 20.44 -8.37 19.81
C ASP A 358 20.45 -7.59 21.14
N LYS A 359 19.31 -7.00 21.52
CA LYS A 359 19.14 -6.19 22.74
C LYS A 359 18.56 -6.93 23.94
N GLU A 360 18.46 -8.27 23.89
CA GLU A 360 17.96 -9.12 25.00
C GLU A 360 16.58 -8.68 25.55
N GLY A 361 15.72 -8.14 24.67
CA GLY A 361 14.35 -7.71 24.97
C GLY A 361 13.29 -8.79 24.71
N ALA A 362 12.01 -8.40 24.68
CA ALA A 362 10.92 -9.33 24.40
C ALA A 362 11.02 -9.93 22.98
N GLU A 363 11.48 -9.12 22.02
CA GLU A 363 11.68 -9.48 20.62
C GLU A 363 12.63 -10.67 20.46
N HIS A 364 13.69 -10.73 21.28
CA HIS A 364 14.64 -11.83 21.31
C HIS A 364 13.95 -13.18 21.55
N HIS A 365 13.16 -13.26 22.63
CA HIS A 365 12.43 -14.47 22.99
C HIS A 365 11.28 -14.79 22.04
N ILE A 366 10.63 -13.76 21.48
CA ILE A 366 9.55 -13.92 20.50
C ILE A 366 10.11 -14.58 19.24
N VAL A 367 11.21 -14.07 18.68
CA VAL A 367 11.82 -14.62 17.45
C VAL A 367 12.31 -16.06 17.67
N GLU A 368 13.01 -16.32 18.78
CA GLU A 368 13.44 -17.68 19.14
C GLU A 368 12.27 -18.67 19.21
N ALA A 369 11.19 -18.29 19.91
CA ALA A 369 10.01 -19.13 20.05
C ALA A 369 9.27 -19.33 18.70
N MET A 370 9.21 -18.29 17.87
CA MET A 370 8.59 -18.34 16.54
C MET A 370 9.33 -19.31 15.61
N ILE A 371 10.67 -19.26 15.59
CA ILE A 371 11.48 -20.19 14.78
C ILE A 371 11.15 -21.63 15.18
N GLY A 372 11.19 -21.94 16.48
CA GLY A 372 10.87 -23.28 16.98
C GLY A 372 9.43 -23.71 16.68
N LEU A 373 8.46 -22.80 16.70
CA LEU A 373 7.06 -23.09 16.34
C LEU A 373 6.92 -23.42 14.86
N LEU A 374 7.51 -22.61 13.98
CA LEU A 374 7.41 -22.79 12.53
C LEU A 374 8.05 -24.09 12.07
N HIS A 375 9.19 -24.47 12.67
CA HIS A 375 9.80 -25.77 12.42
C HIS A 375 8.91 -26.95 12.80
N LYS A 376 8.17 -26.85 13.92
CA LYS A 376 7.19 -27.88 14.31
C LYS A 376 6.02 -27.99 13.33
N LEU A 377 5.73 -26.92 12.58
CA LEU A 377 4.74 -26.91 11.50
C LEU A 377 5.33 -27.34 10.14
N GLY A 378 6.63 -27.66 10.08
CA GLY A 378 7.32 -28.02 8.85
C GLY A 378 7.61 -26.83 7.93
N ILE A 379 7.54 -25.59 8.45
CA ILE A 379 7.75 -24.36 7.70
C ILE A 379 9.18 -23.87 7.94
N SER A 380 9.92 -23.63 6.86
CA SER A 380 11.27 -23.03 6.93
C SER A 380 11.21 -21.54 7.26
N VAL A 381 12.23 -21.01 7.93
CA VAL A 381 12.29 -19.60 8.30
C VAL A 381 13.36 -18.86 7.52
N ILE A 382 13.00 -17.70 6.98
CA ILE A 382 13.92 -16.76 6.34
C ILE A 382 13.92 -15.49 7.19
N ALA A 383 15.05 -15.13 7.80
CA ALA A 383 15.14 -13.89 8.57
C ALA A 383 15.65 -12.73 7.69
N GLU A 384 14.91 -11.63 7.66
CA GLU A 384 15.23 -10.46 6.85
C GLU A 384 15.88 -9.32 7.63
N GLY A 385 16.61 -8.46 6.94
CA GLY A 385 17.18 -7.26 7.53
C GLY A 385 18.28 -7.54 8.55
N VAL A 386 19.04 -8.62 8.36
CA VAL A 386 20.24 -8.90 9.15
C VAL A 386 21.33 -7.89 8.81
N GLU A 387 21.66 -7.03 9.77
CA GLU A 387 22.61 -5.91 9.61
C GLU A 387 23.86 -6.08 10.48
N TYR A 388 23.77 -6.81 11.59
CA TYR A 388 24.87 -6.95 12.55
C TYR A 388 25.27 -8.40 12.77
N VAL A 389 26.55 -8.63 13.06
CA VAL A 389 27.10 -9.98 13.32
C VAL A 389 26.39 -10.67 14.49
N LYS A 390 26.05 -9.93 15.56
CA LYS A 390 25.32 -10.47 16.71
C LYS A 390 23.94 -11.01 16.32
N GLN A 391 23.23 -10.36 15.41
CA GLN A 391 21.94 -10.85 14.89
C GLN A 391 22.12 -12.17 14.13
N TYR A 392 23.15 -12.25 13.28
CA TYR A 392 23.49 -13.46 12.55
C TYR A 392 23.81 -14.63 13.48
N GLU A 393 24.63 -14.41 14.51
CA GLU A 393 25.00 -15.45 15.48
C GLU A 393 23.77 -15.96 16.24
N LEU A 394 22.91 -15.06 16.73
CA LEU A 394 21.67 -15.45 17.42
C LEU A 394 20.75 -16.28 16.53
N LEU A 395 20.47 -15.80 15.31
CA LEU A 395 19.61 -16.52 14.37
C LEU A 395 20.20 -17.89 13.98
N ARG A 396 21.53 -18.01 13.91
CA ARG A 396 22.21 -19.29 13.70
C ARG A 396 22.03 -20.23 14.89
N ASP A 397 22.20 -19.72 16.10
CA ASP A 397 22.12 -20.50 17.33
C ASP A 397 20.68 -20.98 17.59
N TRP A 398 19.68 -20.18 17.20
CA TRP A 398 18.25 -20.55 17.21
C TRP A 398 17.84 -21.48 16.07
N GLY A 399 18.75 -21.80 15.14
CA GLY A 399 18.50 -22.74 14.06
C GLY A 399 17.69 -22.18 12.88
N CYS A 400 17.67 -20.86 12.68
CA CYS A 400 17.06 -20.26 11.49
C CYS A 400 17.61 -20.91 10.20
N ASP A 401 16.76 -21.15 9.20
CA ASP A 401 17.16 -21.88 7.99
C ASP A 401 17.94 -21.00 7.01
N TYR A 402 17.44 -19.77 6.80
CA TYR A 402 17.95 -18.83 5.81
C TYR A 402 18.00 -17.39 6.34
N MET A 403 18.92 -16.59 5.81
CA MET A 403 19.04 -15.17 6.16
C MET A 403 19.28 -14.30 4.93
N GLN A 404 18.79 -13.07 5.02
CA GLN A 404 18.98 -12.00 4.06
C GLN A 404 19.15 -10.66 4.79
N GLY A 405 20.02 -9.80 4.28
CA GLY A 405 20.25 -8.49 4.88
C GLY A 405 21.54 -7.83 4.41
N TYR A 406 21.75 -6.57 4.78
CA TYR A 406 22.90 -5.79 4.31
C TYR A 406 24.24 -6.29 4.83
N LEU A 407 24.26 -7.06 5.92
CA LEU A 407 25.46 -7.77 6.35
C LEU A 407 25.93 -8.80 5.31
N LEU A 408 24.98 -9.43 4.60
CA LEU A 408 25.21 -10.55 3.67
C LEU A 408 25.30 -10.09 2.21
N GLY A 409 24.64 -8.99 1.88
CA GLY A 409 24.68 -8.38 0.56
C GLY A 409 23.53 -7.41 0.33
N GLN A 410 23.84 -6.30 -0.35
CA GLN A 410 22.82 -5.35 -0.77
C GLN A 410 22.18 -5.78 -2.09
N PRO A 411 20.94 -5.35 -2.37
CA PRO A 411 20.32 -5.51 -3.68
C PRO A 411 21.19 -4.91 -4.79
N ALA A 412 21.59 -5.71 -5.77
CA ALA A 412 22.45 -5.27 -6.86
C ALA A 412 21.95 -5.73 -8.24
N GLN A 413 22.37 -5.04 -9.30
CA GLN A 413 22.11 -5.48 -10.67
C GLN A 413 22.92 -6.76 -11.00
N PRO A 414 22.51 -7.57 -11.99
CA PRO A 414 23.15 -8.85 -12.33
C PRO A 414 24.68 -8.81 -12.49
N ASP A 415 25.19 -7.75 -13.10
CA ASP A 415 26.61 -7.52 -13.39
C ASP A 415 27.44 -7.18 -12.14
N MET A 416 26.78 -6.72 -11.08
CA MET A 416 27.40 -6.34 -9.81
C MET A 416 27.28 -7.44 -8.74
N LEU A 417 26.67 -8.58 -9.07
CA LEU A 417 26.54 -9.70 -8.14
C LEU A 417 27.88 -10.41 -7.95
N ASP A 418 28.26 -10.63 -6.69
CA ASP A 418 29.39 -11.50 -6.37
C ASP A 418 29.01 -12.97 -6.56
N LEU A 419 29.22 -13.47 -7.78
CA LEU A 419 29.01 -14.87 -8.13
C LEU A 419 30.22 -15.76 -7.79
N SER A 420 31.30 -15.22 -7.18
CA SER A 420 32.48 -16.01 -6.81
C SER A 420 32.12 -17.10 -5.80
N MET A 421 31.12 -16.85 -4.95
CA MET A 421 30.60 -17.82 -3.98
C MET A 421 29.81 -18.99 -4.62
N ILE A 422 29.40 -18.86 -5.88
CA ILE A 422 28.73 -19.91 -6.66
C ILE A 422 29.77 -20.90 -7.23
N ARG A 423 31.01 -20.45 -7.43
CA ARG A 423 32.12 -21.29 -7.90
C ARG A 423 32.84 -21.93 -6.72
N LYS A 424 32.66 -23.25 -6.52
CA LYS A 424 33.58 -24.01 -5.64
C LYS A 424 34.97 -24.14 -6.30
N PRO A 425 36.05 -24.27 -5.49
CA PRO A 425 37.42 -24.20 -5.97
C PRO A 425 37.68 -25.30 -7.00
N GLU A 426 38.49 -24.96 -8.02
CA GLU A 426 39.08 -25.97 -8.89
C GLU A 426 39.60 -27.10 -8.02
N ARG A 427 39.24 -28.34 -8.38
CA ARG A 427 39.92 -29.51 -7.84
C ARG A 427 41.40 -29.32 -8.15
N THR A 428 42.20 -28.89 -7.18
CA THR A 428 43.65 -29.07 -7.22
C THR A 428 43.86 -30.57 -7.21
N GLY A 429 44.02 -31.15 -8.39
CA GLY A 429 44.49 -32.51 -8.54
C GLY A 429 45.93 -32.59 -8.06
N ALA A 430 46.16 -33.47 -7.09
CA ALA A 430 47.35 -34.29 -6.94
C ALA A 430 46.96 -35.51 -6.11
#